data_AF-A0A3D3RMN1-F1
#
_entry.id   AF-A0A3D3RMN1-F1
#
_cell.length_a   1.000
_cell.length_b   1.000
_cell.length_c   1.000
_cell.angle_alpha   90.00
_cell.angle_beta   90.00
_cell.angle_gamma   90.00
#
_symmetry.space_group_name_H-M   'P 1'
#
loop_
_entity.id
_entity.type
_entity.pdbx_description
1 polymer ?
#
loop_
_entity_poly.entity_id
_entity_poly.type
_entity_poly.pdbx_seq_one_letter_code
_entity_poly.pdbx_strand_id
1 'polypeptide(L)'
;MKKLYIIILVLLLSFGNIIPIQAKDRKVIKVGYPIQQGLTEKDEEGNYIGYTVDYLNEIKKYTGWSYEFVEVDGDLNEQLITLLKMLEDGEIDVMGGMVYSDDMAQIYDYPGYNYGVAYTTLAVRKDDGRWIADDFQHWDGIKVGIYGKVTKRMQELEKFANVNGFTYEVVEKDNYEEMLASLESGEIDAMLQVDISMEEDLRAIAKFSPVPYYFAISKGNQDLVREMNSALSNIASGNPYLQANLYEKYFNVNDEFVLSEENRKYIESLGTIKVLLMDGNAPIQYYDKKAKGIAVSYLEKIKEKTGLQYEIIVTHEEKECMSLIKNRKIDLILGVPSNSDIITELDLNMSLPY
;
A
#
# COMPACT_ATOMS: atom_id res chain seq x y z
N MET A 1 -59.63 33.72 10.67
CA MET A 1 -59.94 32.88 9.49
C MET A 1 -58.88 32.97 8.37
N LYS A 2 -58.43 34.15 7.92
CA LYS A 2 -57.40 34.27 6.85
C LYS A 2 -56.04 33.61 7.16
N LYS A 3 -55.58 33.58 8.42
CA LYS A 3 -54.31 32.92 8.80
C LYS A 3 -54.36 31.38 8.79
N LEU A 4 -55.55 30.78 8.92
CA LEU A 4 -55.72 29.32 8.93
C LEU A 4 -55.64 28.72 7.52
N TYR A 5 -56.15 29.45 6.51
CA TYR A 5 -56.07 29.04 5.11
C TYR A 5 -54.65 29.08 4.54
N ILE A 6 -53.80 30.00 5.01
CA ILE A 6 -52.39 30.09 4.57
C ILE A 6 -51.56 28.92 5.11
N ILE A 7 -51.83 28.47 6.34
CA ILE A 7 -51.12 27.32 6.95
C ILE A 7 -51.50 26.01 6.25
N ILE A 8 -52.77 25.84 5.86
CA ILE A 8 -53.24 24.66 5.14
C ILE A 8 -52.68 24.62 3.70
N LEU A 9 -52.53 25.77 3.03
CA LEU A 9 -51.98 25.85 1.68
C LEU A 9 -50.46 25.55 1.65
N VAL A 10 -49.71 25.93 2.69
CA VAL A 10 -48.27 25.64 2.82
C VAL A 10 -48.03 24.16 3.13
N LEU A 11 -48.89 23.53 3.95
CA LEU A 11 -48.80 22.10 4.24
C LEU A 11 -49.14 21.21 3.03
N LEU A 12 -50.07 21.64 2.16
CA LEU A 12 -50.41 20.92 0.92
C LEU A 12 -49.33 20.99 -0.16
N LEU A 13 -48.46 22.00 -0.14
CA LEU A 13 -47.30 22.11 -1.04
C LEU A 13 -46.10 21.25 -0.61
N SER A 14 -46.03 20.86 0.68
CA SER A 14 -44.96 19.98 1.19
C SER A 14 -45.19 18.47 0.97
N PHE A 15 -46.38 18.05 0.55
CA PHE A 15 -46.69 16.63 0.25
C PHE A 15 -46.71 16.30 -1.25
N GLY A 16 -46.36 17.26 -2.13
CA GLY A 16 -46.52 17.15 -3.58
C GLY A 16 -45.34 16.61 -4.39
N ASN A 17 -44.21 16.25 -3.78
CA ASN A 17 -43.05 15.71 -4.51
C ASN A 17 -42.41 14.52 -3.77
N ILE A 18 -43.21 13.51 -3.43
CA ILE A 18 -42.64 12.17 -3.27
C ILE A 18 -42.64 11.58 -4.68
N ILE A 19 -41.58 11.86 -5.44
CA ILE A 19 -41.27 11.05 -6.62
C ILE A 19 -40.96 9.67 -6.04
N PRO A 20 -41.74 8.62 -6.34
CA PRO A 20 -41.31 7.27 -6.01
C PRO A 20 -40.00 7.07 -6.78
N ILE A 21 -38.87 7.03 -6.07
CA ILE A 21 -37.66 6.40 -6.58
C ILE A 21 -38.06 4.94 -6.74
N GLN A 22 -38.52 4.61 -7.93
CA GLN A 22 -38.59 3.23 -8.36
C GLN A 22 -37.14 2.76 -8.32
N ALA A 23 -36.80 2.00 -7.27
CA ALA A 23 -35.51 1.36 -7.17
C ALA A 23 -35.37 0.54 -8.45
N LYS A 24 -34.53 1.02 -9.38
CA LYS A 24 -34.13 0.26 -10.56
C LYS A 24 -33.64 -1.08 -10.02
N ASP A 25 -34.21 -2.19 -10.50
CA ASP A 25 -33.77 -3.52 -10.09
C ASP A 25 -32.25 -3.56 -10.19
N ARG A 26 -31.59 -3.70 -9.04
CA ARG A 26 -30.13 -3.65 -8.96
C ARG A 26 -29.62 -4.94 -9.57
N LYS A 27 -28.75 -4.83 -10.58
CA LYS A 27 -28.05 -5.97 -11.14
C LYS A 27 -27.23 -6.62 -10.02
N VAL A 28 -27.54 -7.89 -9.71
CA VAL A 28 -26.81 -8.70 -8.76
C VAL A 28 -25.65 -9.35 -9.50
N ILE A 29 -24.43 -9.17 -8.99
CA ILE A 29 -23.20 -9.76 -9.53
C ILE A 29 -22.71 -10.81 -8.56
N LYS A 30 -22.54 -12.05 -9.03
CA LYS A 30 -21.96 -13.15 -8.25
C LYS A 30 -20.45 -13.07 -8.27
N VAL A 31 -19.85 -12.88 -7.10
CA VAL A 31 -18.41 -12.69 -6.96
C VAL A 31 -17.82 -13.90 -6.25
N GLY A 32 -16.90 -14.62 -6.89
CA GLY A 32 -16.14 -15.68 -6.24
C GLY A 32 -15.28 -15.11 -5.11
N TYR A 33 -15.36 -15.71 -3.93
CA TYR A 33 -14.79 -15.18 -2.70
C TYR A 33 -13.95 -16.22 -1.95
N PRO A 34 -12.70 -16.49 -2.40
CA PRO A 34 -11.79 -17.33 -1.64
C PRO A 34 -11.36 -16.59 -0.36
N ILE A 35 -11.21 -17.28 0.76
CA ILE A 35 -10.75 -16.65 2.01
C ILE A 35 -9.23 -16.46 1.95
N GLN A 36 -8.81 -15.23 1.68
CA GLN A 36 -7.40 -14.85 1.51
C GLN A 36 -7.11 -13.54 2.25
N GLN A 37 -6.15 -13.60 3.17
CA GLN A 37 -5.73 -12.46 3.99
C GLN A 37 -5.38 -11.21 3.15
N GLY A 38 -5.84 -10.04 3.59
CA GLY A 38 -5.70 -8.74 2.92
C GLY A 38 -6.60 -8.55 1.69
N LEU A 39 -6.93 -9.60 0.95
CA LEU A 39 -7.68 -9.51 -0.31
C LEU A 39 -9.19 -9.71 -0.15
N THR A 40 -9.59 -10.85 0.43
CA THR A 40 -10.97 -11.33 0.53
C THR A 40 -11.13 -12.09 1.84
N GLU A 41 -11.51 -11.38 2.89
CA GLU A 41 -11.60 -11.88 4.26
C GLU A 41 -13.00 -11.72 4.84
N LYS A 42 -13.19 -12.24 6.06
CA LYS A 42 -14.33 -11.94 6.90
C LYS A 42 -13.86 -11.38 8.22
N ASP A 43 -14.58 -10.37 8.73
CA ASP A 43 -14.38 -9.91 10.10
C ASP A 43 -14.97 -10.90 11.12
N GLU A 44 -14.80 -10.61 12.41
CA GLU A 44 -15.31 -11.44 13.51
C GLU A 44 -16.84 -11.60 13.49
N GLU A 45 -17.57 -10.69 12.85
CA GLU A 45 -19.03 -10.72 12.71
C GLU A 45 -19.49 -11.46 11.44
N GLY A 46 -18.54 -11.89 10.59
CA GLY A 46 -18.80 -12.58 9.33
C GLY A 46 -19.08 -11.65 8.15
N ASN A 47 -18.84 -10.34 8.28
CA ASN A 47 -18.98 -9.41 7.17
C ASN A 47 -17.79 -9.56 6.21
N TYR A 48 -18.08 -9.51 4.91
CA TYR A 48 -17.05 -9.52 3.86
C TYR A 48 -16.23 -8.23 3.91
N ILE A 49 -14.92 -8.36 4.06
CA ILE A 49 -13.95 -7.26 4.11
C ILE A 49 -12.71 -7.58 3.26
N GLY A 50 -11.89 -6.57 2.99
CA GLY A 50 -10.62 -6.77 2.28
C GLY A 50 -10.47 -5.83 1.09
N TYR A 51 -9.27 -5.83 0.50
CA TYR A 51 -8.92 -4.98 -0.64
C TYR A 51 -9.92 -5.13 -1.80
N THR A 52 -10.32 -6.35 -2.12
CA THR A 52 -11.25 -6.63 -3.22
C THR A 52 -12.66 -6.12 -2.91
N VAL A 53 -13.12 -6.23 -1.65
CA VAL A 53 -14.43 -5.72 -1.23
C VAL A 53 -14.49 -4.20 -1.29
N ASP A 54 -13.45 -3.51 -0.81
CA ASP A 54 -13.37 -2.05 -0.88
C ASP A 54 -13.39 -1.55 -2.32
N TYR A 55 -12.68 -2.23 -3.23
CA TYR A 55 -12.74 -1.91 -4.67
C TYR A 55 -14.13 -2.14 -5.28
N LEU A 56 -14.79 -3.25 -4.93
CA LEU A 56 -16.17 -3.53 -5.36
C LEU A 56 -17.16 -2.48 -4.83
N ASN A 57 -16.96 -1.99 -3.60
CA ASN A 57 -17.74 -0.89 -3.03
C ASN A 57 -17.55 0.42 -3.81
N GLU A 58 -16.34 0.71 -4.30
CA GLU A 58 -16.11 1.84 -5.20
C GLU A 58 -16.80 1.64 -6.55
N ILE A 59 -16.68 0.46 -7.17
CA ILE A 59 -17.36 0.13 -8.44
C ILE A 59 -18.88 0.31 -8.32
N LYS A 60 -19.46 -0.13 -7.19
CA LYS A 60 -20.89 -0.01 -6.90
C LYS A 60 -21.40 1.42 -6.95
N LYS A 61 -20.59 2.43 -6.63
CA LYS A 61 -20.99 3.85 -6.71
C LYS A 61 -21.26 4.30 -8.15
N TYR A 62 -20.59 3.67 -9.13
CA TYR A 62 -20.72 4.00 -10.54
C TYR A 62 -21.74 3.11 -11.27
N THR A 63 -21.87 1.85 -10.85
CA THR A 63 -22.74 0.87 -11.53
C THR A 63 -24.11 0.69 -10.87
N GLY A 64 -24.22 0.97 -9.57
CA GLY A 64 -25.40 0.67 -8.77
C GLY A 64 -25.60 -0.83 -8.49
N TRP A 65 -24.58 -1.67 -8.71
CA TRP A 65 -24.65 -3.11 -8.49
C TRP A 65 -24.90 -3.49 -7.03
N SER A 66 -25.41 -4.71 -6.86
CA SER A 66 -25.35 -5.46 -5.61
C SER A 66 -24.49 -6.71 -5.82
N TYR A 67 -23.85 -7.18 -4.76
CA TYR A 67 -22.95 -8.33 -4.82
C TYR A 67 -23.52 -9.50 -4.03
N GLU A 68 -23.44 -10.69 -4.62
CA GLU A 68 -23.61 -11.97 -3.95
C GLU A 68 -22.23 -12.63 -3.90
N PHE A 69 -21.66 -12.77 -2.70
CA PHE A 69 -20.36 -13.41 -2.55
C PHE A 69 -20.55 -14.93 -2.47
N VAL A 70 -19.82 -15.64 -3.32
CA VAL A 70 -19.89 -17.09 -3.45
C VAL A 70 -18.63 -17.70 -2.85
N GLU A 71 -18.82 -18.45 -1.78
CA GLU A 71 -17.77 -19.16 -1.04
C GLU A 71 -17.89 -20.67 -1.27
N VAL A 72 -16.79 -21.38 -1.06
CA VAL A 72 -16.70 -22.84 -1.13
C VAL A 72 -15.82 -23.35 0.00
N ASP A 73 -16.05 -24.58 0.45
CA ASP A 73 -15.26 -25.22 1.49
C ASP A 73 -13.88 -25.64 0.95
N GLY A 74 -12.90 -25.79 1.85
CA GLY A 74 -11.56 -26.29 1.55
C GLY A 74 -10.45 -25.32 1.96
N ASP A 75 -9.20 -25.71 1.75
CA ASP A 75 -8.07 -24.79 1.86
C ASP A 75 -8.05 -23.77 0.70
N LEU A 76 -7.19 -22.75 0.78
CA LEU A 76 -7.14 -21.69 -0.25
C LEU A 76 -6.95 -22.24 -1.67
N ASN A 77 -6.13 -23.28 -1.86
CA ASN A 77 -5.90 -23.85 -3.19
C ASN A 77 -7.15 -24.57 -3.69
N GLU A 78 -7.81 -25.35 -2.84
CA GLU A 78 -9.07 -26.04 -3.16
C GLU A 78 -10.19 -25.04 -3.50
N GLN A 79 -10.27 -23.94 -2.73
CA GLN A 79 -11.23 -22.86 -2.98
C GLN A 79 -10.98 -22.19 -4.33
N LEU A 80 -9.72 -21.83 -4.62
CA LEU A 80 -9.34 -21.20 -5.89
C LEU A 80 -9.67 -22.11 -7.08
N ILE A 81 -9.31 -23.40 -7.02
CA ILE A 81 -9.60 -24.35 -8.10
C ILE A 81 -11.11 -24.41 -8.38
N THR A 82 -11.92 -24.51 -7.32
CA THR A 82 -13.38 -24.64 -7.46
C THR A 82 -14.01 -23.36 -7.99
N LEU A 83 -13.64 -22.20 -7.46
CA LEU A 83 -14.19 -20.90 -7.89
C LEU A 83 -13.77 -20.55 -9.32
N LEU A 84 -12.53 -20.86 -9.71
CA LEU A 84 -12.06 -20.69 -11.09
C LEU A 84 -12.88 -21.53 -12.08
N LYS A 85 -13.26 -22.74 -11.67
CA LYS A 85 -14.12 -23.60 -12.49
C LYS A 85 -15.54 -23.02 -12.59
N MET A 86 -16.10 -22.55 -11.47
CA MET A 86 -17.41 -21.88 -11.47
C MET A 86 -17.41 -20.61 -12.34
N LEU A 87 -16.29 -19.88 -12.41
CA LEU A 87 -16.15 -18.71 -13.28
C LEU A 87 -16.13 -19.10 -14.76
N GLU A 88 -15.42 -20.18 -15.09
CA GLU A 88 -15.34 -20.73 -16.44
C GLU A 88 -16.73 -21.19 -16.91
N ASP A 89 -17.48 -21.85 -16.03
CA ASP A 89 -18.82 -22.36 -16.30
C ASP A 89 -19.92 -21.28 -16.26
N GLY A 90 -19.58 -20.06 -15.82
CA GLY A 90 -20.49 -18.92 -15.71
C GLY A 90 -21.45 -18.98 -14.52
N GLU A 91 -21.17 -19.84 -13.52
CA GLU A 91 -21.92 -19.91 -12.27
C GLU A 91 -21.63 -18.71 -11.35
N ILE A 92 -20.42 -18.18 -11.43
CA ILE A 92 -20.03 -16.86 -10.89
C ILE A 92 -19.71 -15.89 -12.03
N ASP A 93 -19.97 -14.61 -11.79
CA ASP A 93 -19.80 -13.56 -12.81
C ASP A 93 -18.39 -12.97 -12.79
N VAL A 94 -17.80 -12.81 -11.59
CA VAL A 94 -16.56 -12.06 -11.36
C VAL A 94 -15.67 -12.76 -10.34
N MET A 95 -14.36 -12.74 -10.55
CA MET A 95 -13.36 -13.12 -9.55
C MET A 95 -12.21 -12.12 -9.52
N GLY A 96 -11.80 -11.70 -8.32
CA GLY A 96 -10.64 -10.81 -8.10
C GLY A 96 -9.31 -11.57 -8.08
N GLY A 97 -8.19 -10.83 -8.00
CA GLY A 97 -6.85 -11.39 -7.83
C GLY A 97 -6.27 -12.07 -9.08
N MET A 98 -6.90 -11.89 -10.23
CA MET A 98 -6.59 -12.66 -11.44
C MET A 98 -5.50 -12.00 -12.26
N VAL A 99 -4.47 -12.76 -12.61
CA VAL A 99 -3.41 -12.29 -13.53
C VAL A 99 -3.87 -12.46 -14.98
N TYR A 100 -3.58 -11.46 -15.81
CA TYR A 100 -3.83 -11.55 -17.26
C TYR A 100 -2.73 -12.33 -17.98
N SER A 101 -3.13 -13.20 -18.91
CA SER A 101 -2.26 -13.80 -19.93
C SER A 101 -3.10 -14.15 -21.16
N ASP A 102 -2.47 -14.32 -22.32
CA ASP A 102 -3.16 -14.70 -23.55
C ASP A 102 -3.93 -16.02 -23.42
N ASP A 103 -3.38 -16.98 -22.65
CA ASP A 103 -4.01 -18.27 -22.36
C ASP A 103 -5.25 -18.09 -21.46
N MET A 104 -5.13 -17.33 -20.37
CA MET A 104 -6.27 -17.05 -19.49
C MET A 104 -7.35 -16.23 -20.20
N ALA A 105 -6.96 -15.34 -21.13
CA ALA A 105 -7.90 -14.57 -21.94
C ALA A 105 -8.68 -15.42 -22.96
N GLN A 106 -8.29 -16.67 -23.21
CA GLN A 106 -9.15 -17.61 -23.95
C GLN A 106 -10.31 -18.13 -23.08
N ILE A 107 -10.11 -18.21 -21.76
CA ILE A 107 -11.03 -18.84 -20.80
C ILE A 107 -11.93 -17.78 -20.14
N TYR A 108 -11.38 -16.60 -19.83
CA TYR A 108 -12.09 -15.51 -19.15
C TYR A 108 -12.05 -14.23 -19.98
N ASP A 109 -12.90 -13.27 -19.63
CA ASP A 109 -12.83 -11.89 -20.12
C ASP A 109 -12.26 -10.96 -19.03
N TYR A 110 -11.60 -9.89 -19.44
CA TYR A 110 -10.93 -8.95 -18.53
C TYR A 110 -11.28 -7.50 -18.91
N PRO A 111 -11.49 -6.59 -17.93
CA PRO A 111 -11.49 -5.16 -18.19
C PRO A 111 -10.07 -4.68 -18.55
N GLY A 112 -9.97 -3.54 -19.23
CA GLY A 112 -8.69 -2.94 -19.62
C GLY A 112 -7.93 -2.26 -18.48
N TYR A 113 -8.53 -2.15 -17.30
CA TYR A 113 -7.93 -1.56 -16.11
C TYR A 113 -7.68 -2.65 -15.06
N ASN A 114 -6.46 -2.72 -14.54
CA ASN A 114 -6.18 -3.49 -13.33
C ASN A 114 -6.81 -2.80 -12.13
N TYR A 115 -6.99 -3.54 -11.04
CA TYR A 115 -7.42 -2.96 -9.77
C TYR A 115 -6.35 -3.07 -8.70
N GLY A 116 -5.12 -3.43 -9.08
CA GLY A 116 -3.99 -3.58 -8.18
C GLY A 116 -2.77 -4.15 -8.88
N VAL A 117 -1.64 -4.08 -8.18
CA VAL A 117 -0.34 -4.60 -8.64
C VAL A 117 0.28 -5.34 -7.48
N ALA A 118 0.68 -6.58 -7.73
CA ALA A 118 1.47 -7.40 -6.81
C ALA A 118 2.94 -7.35 -7.23
N TYR A 119 3.82 -7.63 -6.28
CA TYR A 119 5.27 -7.64 -6.49
C TYR A 119 5.85 -8.95 -6.01
N THR A 120 6.87 -9.44 -6.71
CA THR A 120 7.78 -10.42 -6.12
C THR A 120 8.57 -9.70 -5.03
N THR A 121 8.67 -10.32 -3.87
CA THR A 121 9.29 -9.73 -2.68
C THR A 121 10.27 -10.69 -2.04
N LEU A 122 11.29 -10.11 -1.39
CA LEU A 122 12.03 -10.79 -0.33
C LEU A 122 11.44 -10.35 1.00
N ALA A 123 10.87 -11.31 1.74
CA ALA A 123 10.26 -11.08 3.04
C ALA A 123 11.16 -11.64 4.15
N VAL A 124 11.43 -10.85 5.17
CA VAL A 124 12.22 -11.24 6.35
C VAL A 124 11.36 -11.13 7.61
N ARG A 125 11.83 -11.67 8.73
CA ARG A 125 11.15 -11.46 10.03
C ARG A 125 11.09 -9.97 10.34
N LYS A 126 9.93 -9.50 10.82
CA LYS A 126 9.65 -8.07 11.04
C LYS A 126 10.68 -7.36 11.94
N ASP A 127 11.27 -8.08 12.89
CA ASP A 127 12.25 -7.57 13.85
C ASP A 127 13.73 -7.77 13.44
N ASP A 128 13.99 -8.36 12.27
CA ASP A 128 15.35 -8.64 11.81
C ASP A 128 16.03 -7.40 11.20
N GLY A 129 16.69 -6.62 12.06
CA GLY A 129 17.42 -5.42 11.67
C GLY A 129 18.71 -5.64 10.88
N ARG A 130 19.08 -6.89 10.54
CA ARG A 130 20.21 -7.18 9.67
C ARG A 130 19.91 -6.81 8.21
N TRP A 131 18.65 -6.96 7.80
CA TRP A 131 18.23 -6.76 6.42
C TRP A 131 17.44 -5.47 6.29
N ILE A 132 18.09 -4.41 5.84
CA ILE A 132 17.47 -3.10 5.60
C ILE A 132 17.09 -2.96 4.13
N ALA A 133 15.92 -2.36 3.87
CA ALA A 133 15.47 -2.16 2.50
C ALA A 133 16.45 -1.25 1.74
N ASP A 134 16.70 -1.57 0.47
CA ASP A 134 17.63 -0.88 -0.44
C ASP A 134 19.12 -0.83 0.01
N ASP A 135 19.49 -1.47 1.11
CA ASP A 135 20.87 -1.53 1.62
C ASP A 135 21.67 -2.71 1.03
N PHE A 136 21.67 -2.82 -0.29
CA PHE A 136 22.18 -4.00 -1.03
C PHE A 136 23.64 -4.36 -0.73
N GLN A 137 24.46 -3.39 -0.32
CA GLN A 137 25.85 -3.62 0.11
C GLN A 137 25.98 -4.57 1.31
N HIS A 138 24.92 -4.70 2.12
CA HIS A 138 24.86 -5.58 3.28
C HIS A 138 24.06 -6.86 3.00
N TRP A 139 23.69 -7.12 1.75
CA TRP A 139 22.85 -8.26 1.36
C TRP A 139 23.64 -9.48 0.88
N ASP A 140 24.96 -9.36 0.72
CA ASP A 140 25.78 -10.43 0.17
C ASP A 140 25.69 -11.72 0.97
N GLY A 141 25.34 -12.80 0.26
CA GLY A 141 25.18 -14.14 0.82
C GLY A 141 23.86 -14.36 1.55
N ILE A 142 22.86 -13.48 1.40
CA ILE A 142 21.53 -13.68 1.99
C ILE A 142 20.97 -15.06 1.61
N LYS A 143 20.48 -15.82 2.59
CA LYS A 143 19.87 -17.13 2.36
C LYS A 143 18.39 -16.97 2.04
N VAL A 144 18.03 -17.24 0.79
CA VAL A 144 16.67 -17.09 0.27
C VAL A 144 15.99 -18.46 0.22
N GLY A 145 14.96 -18.63 1.04
CA GLY A 145 14.07 -19.77 1.03
C GLY A 145 13.10 -19.75 -0.14
N ILE A 146 12.92 -20.90 -0.78
CA ILE A 146 11.91 -21.12 -1.82
C ILE A 146 11.17 -22.44 -1.59
N TYR A 147 9.91 -22.52 -2.01
CA TYR A 147 9.14 -23.78 -2.02
C TYR A 147 8.30 -23.86 -3.29
N GLY A 148 8.06 -25.08 -3.78
CA GLY A 148 7.27 -25.32 -4.98
C GLY A 148 7.89 -24.78 -6.28
N LYS A 149 7.07 -24.61 -7.32
CA LYS A 149 7.52 -24.17 -8.65
C LYS A 149 7.66 -22.65 -8.73
N VAL A 150 8.85 -22.14 -8.48
CA VAL A 150 9.16 -20.70 -8.45
C VAL A 150 10.04 -20.21 -9.61
N THR A 151 10.15 -20.96 -10.72
CA THR A 151 11.08 -20.66 -11.83
C THR A 151 11.03 -19.21 -12.31
N LYS A 152 9.83 -18.64 -12.47
CA LYS A 152 9.66 -17.22 -12.86
C LYS A 152 10.21 -16.27 -11.79
N ARG A 153 9.86 -16.46 -10.52
CA ARG A 153 10.34 -15.61 -9.42
C ARG A 153 11.85 -15.73 -9.22
N MET A 154 12.43 -16.90 -9.49
CA MET A 154 13.89 -17.08 -9.46
C MET A 154 14.60 -16.27 -10.55
N GLN A 155 14.06 -16.22 -11.77
CA GLN A 155 14.59 -15.37 -12.84
C GLN A 155 14.46 -13.89 -12.50
N GLU A 156 13.34 -13.51 -11.86
CA GLU A 156 13.12 -12.15 -11.38
C GLU A 156 14.12 -11.76 -10.29
N LEU A 157 14.36 -12.65 -9.31
CA LEU A 157 15.36 -12.46 -8.26
C LEU A 157 16.77 -12.37 -8.83
N GLU A 158 17.15 -13.25 -9.76
CA GLU A 158 18.46 -13.22 -10.42
C GLU A 158 18.69 -11.88 -11.12
N LYS A 159 17.69 -11.39 -11.88
CA LYS A 159 17.77 -10.08 -12.52
C LYS A 159 17.89 -8.95 -11.50
N PHE A 160 17.09 -9.00 -10.44
CA PHE A 160 17.08 -8.00 -9.37
C PHE A 160 18.43 -7.94 -8.64
N ALA A 161 19.00 -9.10 -8.28
CA ALA A 161 20.30 -9.21 -7.65
C ALA A 161 21.43 -8.69 -8.54
N ASN A 162 21.42 -9.05 -9.83
CA ASN A 162 22.43 -8.58 -10.79
C ASN A 162 22.41 -7.05 -10.98
N VAL A 163 21.23 -6.43 -11.01
CA VAL A 163 21.10 -4.97 -11.17
C VAL A 163 21.59 -4.23 -9.91
N ASN A 164 21.30 -4.77 -8.73
CA ASN A 164 21.59 -4.13 -7.45
C ASN A 164 22.93 -4.55 -6.83
N GLY A 165 23.62 -5.52 -7.42
CA GLY A 165 25.00 -5.89 -7.09
C GLY A 165 25.16 -6.68 -5.79
N PHE A 166 24.22 -7.57 -5.45
CA PHE A 166 24.33 -8.47 -4.30
C PHE A 166 24.28 -9.95 -4.70
N THR A 167 24.85 -10.81 -3.86
CA THR A 167 24.83 -12.26 -4.00
C THR A 167 23.85 -12.92 -3.03
N TYR A 168 23.37 -14.13 -3.34
CA TYR A 168 22.43 -14.87 -2.50
C TYR A 168 22.65 -16.39 -2.61
N GLU A 169 22.22 -17.11 -1.58
CA GLU A 169 22.16 -18.58 -1.56
C GLU A 169 20.69 -19.01 -1.59
N VAL A 170 20.37 -20.07 -2.34
CA VAL A 170 19.00 -20.59 -2.42
C VAL A 170 18.87 -21.82 -1.53
N VAL A 171 17.82 -21.83 -0.70
CA VAL A 171 17.48 -22.97 0.16
C VAL A 171 16.08 -23.45 -0.21
N GLU A 172 16.00 -24.64 -0.80
CA GLU A 172 14.72 -25.27 -1.15
C GLU A 172 14.05 -25.89 0.08
N LYS A 173 12.73 -25.71 0.16
CA LYS A 173 11.85 -26.23 1.22
C LYS A 173 10.69 -27.00 0.60
N ASP A 174 10.21 -28.02 1.30
CA ASP A 174 9.18 -28.90 0.77
C ASP A 174 7.82 -28.20 0.67
N ASN A 175 7.51 -27.34 1.63
CA ASN A 175 6.23 -26.64 1.72
C ASN A 175 6.35 -25.31 2.47
N TYR A 176 5.22 -24.61 2.55
CA TYR A 176 5.14 -23.29 3.19
C TYR A 176 5.47 -23.31 4.69
N GLU A 177 4.95 -24.29 5.43
CA GLU A 177 5.16 -24.41 6.87
C GLU A 177 6.63 -24.63 7.21
N GLU A 178 7.33 -25.47 6.42
CA GLU A 178 8.77 -25.68 6.59
C GLU A 178 9.57 -24.41 6.27
N MET A 179 9.15 -23.65 5.25
CA MET A 179 9.79 -22.38 4.90
C MET A 179 9.66 -21.35 6.03
N LEU A 180 8.48 -21.21 6.64
CA LEU A 180 8.28 -20.36 7.81
C LEU A 180 9.14 -20.81 9.00
N ALA A 181 9.12 -22.09 9.34
CA ALA A 181 9.93 -22.63 10.44
C ALA A 181 11.45 -22.44 10.21
N SER A 182 11.89 -22.51 8.95
CA SER A 182 13.27 -22.25 8.56
C SER A 182 13.65 -20.77 8.70
N LEU A 183 12.70 -19.86 8.43
CA LEU A 183 12.88 -18.43 8.66
C LEU A 183 12.94 -18.13 10.17
N GLU A 184 12.04 -18.70 10.96
CA GLU A 184 12.02 -18.54 12.43
C GLU A 184 13.31 -19.03 13.10
N SER A 185 13.82 -20.19 12.67
CA SER A 185 15.06 -20.77 13.20
C SER A 185 16.35 -20.10 12.69
N GLY A 186 16.24 -19.23 11.67
CA GLY A 186 17.38 -18.56 11.04
C GLY A 186 18.19 -19.47 10.09
N GLU A 187 17.63 -20.59 9.66
CA GLU A 187 18.21 -21.42 8.59
C GLU A 187 18.21 -20.66 7.25
N ILE A 188 17.11 -19.94 6.99
CA ILE A 188 17.01 -18.95 5.91
C ILE A 188 16.86 -17.56 6.50
N ASP A 189 17.22 -16.56 5.71
CA ASP A 189 17.17 -15.14 6.09
C ASP A 189 15.96 -14.42 5.47
N ALA A 190 15.53 -14.84 4.29
CA ALA A 190 14.40 -14.27 3.58
C ALA A 190 13.59 -15.33 2.83
N MET A 191 12.30 -15.07 2.63
CA MET A 191 11.39 -15.84 1.78
C MET A 191 11.17 -15.13 0.46
N LEU A 192 11.31 -15.84 -0.66
CA LEU A 192 10.93 -15.32 -1.98
C LEU A 192 9.45 -15.60 -2.24
N GLN A 193 8.62 -14.56 -2.20
CA GLN A 193 7.17 -14.70 -2.30
C GLN A 193 6.49 -13.51 -3.01
N VAL A 194 5.17 -13.42 -2.89
CA VAL A 194 4.37 -12.28 -3.33
C VAL A 194 4.03 -11.41 -2.12
N ASP A 195 4.16 -10.10 -2.27
CA ASP A 195 3.92 -9.12 -1.21
C ASP A 195 2.49 -9.12 -0.67
N ILE A 196 1.48 -9.24 -1.53
CA ILE A 196 0.05 -9.25 -1.13
C ILE A 196 -0.41 -10.57 -0.48
N SER A 197 0.53 -11.50 -0.25
CA SER A 197 0.31 -12.78 0.43
C SER A 197 1.16 -12.93 1.69
N MET A 198 1.84 -11.86 2.11
CA MET A 198 2.77 -11.86 3.24
C MET A 198 2.04 -11.80 4.59
N GLU A 199 2.51 -12.56 5.58
CA GLU A 199 1.98 -12.51 6.94
C GLU A 199 2.31 -11.24 7.71
N GLU A 200 1.62 -11.07 8.84
CA GLU A 200 1.75 -9.89 9.70
C GLU A 200 3.09 -9.78 10.43
N ASP A 201 3.77 -10.90 10.66
CA ASP A 201 5.06 -10.99 11.32
C ASP A 201 6.26 -10.89 10.37
N LEU A 202 5.98 -10.65 9.08
CA LEU A 202 7.00 -10.46 8.05
C LEU A 202 7.05 -9.00 7.57
N ARG A 203 8.22 -8.62 7.06
CA ARG A 203 8.51 -7.32 6.45
C ARG A 203 9.16 -7.51 5.10
N ALA A 204 8.72 -6.75 4.09
CA ALA A 204 9.39 -6.72 2.80
C ALA A 204 10.69 -5.90 2.88
N ILE A 205 11.79 -6.45 2.36
CA ILE A 205 13.06 -5.71 2.21
C ILE A 205 13.30 -5.26 0.77
N ALA A 206 12.61 -5.85 -0.20
CA ALA A 206 12.58 -5.41 -1.59
C ALA A 206 11.28 -5.84 -2.24
N LYS A 207 10.73 -4.99 -3.11
CA LYS A 207 9.59 -5.30 -3.98
C LYS A 207 10.01 -5.05 -5.42
N PHE A 208 9.90 -6.06 -6.27
CA PHE A 208 10.35 -6.02 -7.66
C PHE A 208 9.42 -6.82 -8.58
N SER A 209 9.60 -6.65 -9.88
CA SER A 209 8.80 -7.35 -10.92
C SER A 209 7.28 -7.17 -10.73
N PRO A 210 6.76 -5.94 -10.90
CA PRO A 210 5.33 -5.68 -10.73
C PRO A 210 4.48 -6.51 -11.70
N VAL A 211 3.44 -7.15 -11.16
CA VAL A 211 2.44 -7.91 -11.92
C VAL A 211 1.05 -7.34 -11.61
N PRO A 212 0.38 -6.72 -12.61
CA PRO A 212 -0.98 -6.25 -12.41
C PRO A 212 -1.96 -7.42 -12.26
N TYR A 213 -2.95 -7.25 -11.39
CA TYR A 213 -4.06 -8.19 -11.23
C TYR A 213 -5.42 -7.50 -11.44
N TYR A 214 -6.38 -8.29 -11.91
CA TYR A 214 -7.61 -7.84 -12.51
C TYR A 214 -8.80 -8.56 -11.89
N PHE A 215 -9.98 -7.97 -12.07
CA PHE A 215 -11.21 -8.73 -12.01
C PHE A 215 -11.36 -9.52 -13.30
N ALA A 216 -11.31 -10.85 -13.23
CA ALA A 216 -11.73 -11.69 -14.35
C ALA A 216 -13.25 -11.83 -14.35
N ILE A 217 -13.82 -11.92 -15.54
CA ILE A 217 -15.25 -12.03 -15.80
C ILE A 217 -15.51 -13.32 -16.56
N SER A 218 -16.64 -13.98 -16.28
CA SER A 218 -17.07 -15.16 -17.04
C SER A 218 -17.16 -14.87 -18.54
N LYS A 219 -16.76 -15.85 -19.36
CA LYS A 219 -16.56 -15.63 -20.80
C LYS A 219 -17.84 -15.21 -21.51
N GLY A 220 -17.73 -14.22 -22.41
CA GLY A 220 -18.82 -13.81 -23.28
C GLY A 220 -19.75 -12.76 -22.67
N ASN A 221 -19.59 -12.38 -21.40
CA ASN A 221 -20.38 -11.34 -20.76
C ASN A 221 -19.87 -9.93 -21.05
N GLN A 222 -19.93 -9.54 -22.33
CA GLN A 222 -19.35 -8.29 -22.82
C GLN A 222 -20.04 -7.03 -22.27
N ASP A 223 -21.31 -7.13 -21.86
CA ASP A 223 -21.99 -6.03 -21.14
C ASP A 223 -21.36 -5.80 -19.77
N LEU A 224 -21.11 -6.87 -19.01
CA LEU A 224 -20.45 -6.78 -17.71
C LEU A 224 -19.03 -6.24 -17.82
N VAL A 225 -18.26 -6.69 -18.83
CA VAL A 225 -16.92 -6.17 -19.12
C VAL A 225 -16.96 -4.66 -19.38
N ARG A 226 -17.88 -4.20 -20.23
CA ARG A 226 -18.01 -2.75 -20.54
C ARG A 226 -18.41 -1.93 -19.32
N GLU A 227 -19.40 -2.40 -18.54
CA GLU A 227 -19.84 -1.74 -17.32
C GLU A 227 -18.69 -1.63 -16.30
N MET A 228 -17.98 -2.73 -16.05
CA MET A 228 -16.84 -2.76 -15.13
C MET A 228 -15.69 -1.87 -15.61
N ASN A 229 -15.32 -1.98 -16.89
CA ASN A 229 -14.24 -1.19 -17.47
C ASN A 229 -14.53 0.32 -17.38
N SER A 230 -15.78 0.71 -17.62
CA SER A 230 -16.22 2.11 -17.45
C SER A 230 -16.13 2.55 -15.98
N ALA A 231 -16.57 1.72 -15.04
CA ALA A 231 -16.47 2.03 -13.61
C ALA A 231 -15.00 2.19 -13.16
N LEU A 232 -14.13 1.24 -13.52
CA LEU A 232 -12.70 1.30 -13.20
C LEU A 232 -12.00 2.51 -13.84
N SER A 233 -12.33 2.85 -15.09
CA SER A 233 -11.83 4.05 -15.75
C SER A 233 -12.24 5.33 -15.01
N ASN A 234 -13.49 5.41 -14.53
CA ASN A 234 -13.98 6.55 -13.78
C ASN A 234 -13.33 6.65 -12.39
N ILE A 235 -13.12 5.51 -11.71
CA ILE A 235 -12.39 5.44 -10.45
C ILE A 235 -10.96 5.97 -10.63
N ALA A 236 -10.23 5.46 -11.63
CA ALA A 236 -8.84 5.87 -11.88
C ALA A 236 -8.72 7.37 -12.19
N SER A 237 -9.72 7.95 -12.86
CA SER A 237 -9.73 9.37 -13.19
C SER A 237 -10.20 10.25 -12.02
N GLY A 238 -11.19 9.80 -11.25
CA GLY A 238 -11.81 10.56 -10.17
C GLY A 238 -11.08 10.46 -8.82
N ASN A 239 -10.39 9.35 -8.57
CA ASN A 239 -9.55 9.14 -7.39
C ASN A 239 -8.25 8.38 -7.76
N PRO A 240 -7.25 9.08 -8.32
CA PRO A 240 -5.99 8.48 -8.74
C PRO A 240 -5.20 7.79 -7.61
N TYR A 241 -5.47 8.14 -6.36
CA TYR A 241 -4.76 7.61 -5.19
C TYR A 241 -5.44 6.40 -4.54
N LEU A 242 -6.64 6.00 -5.02
CA LEU A 242 -7.39 4.89 -4.40
C LEU A 242 -6.55 3.62 -4.29
N GLN A 243 -5.92 3.22 -5.38
CA GLN A 243 -5.14 1.98 -5.43
C GLN A 243 -3.97 2.01 -4.44
N ALA A 244 -3.25 3.13 -4.36
CA ALA A 244 -2.15 3.30 -3.42
C ALA A 244 -2.64 3.26 -1.96
N ASN A 245 -3.74 3.96 -1.66
CA ASN A 245 -4.30 4.02 -0.31
C ASN A 245 -4.83 2.65 0.15
N LEU A 246 -5.51 1.91 -0.73
CA LEU A 246 -5.99 0.56 -0.40
C LEU A 246 -4.81 -0.40 -0.28
N TYR A 247 -3.80 -0.29 -1.12
CA TYR A 247 -2.60 -1.13 -1.01
C TYR A 247 -1.88 -0.87 0.32
N GLU A 248 -1.73 0.39 0.73
CA GLU A 248 -1.15 0.77 2.03
C GLU A 248 -1.97 0.19 3.20
N LYS A 249 -3.30 0.33 3.13
CA LYS A 249 -4.23 -0.18 4.15
C LYS A 249 -4.14 -1.69 4.37
N TYR A 250 -4.00 -2.47 3.29
CA TYR A 250 -4.15 -3.93 3.34
C TYR A 250 -2.84 -4.71 3.27
N PHE A 251 -1.80 -4.18 2.62
CA PHE A 251 -0.58 -4.92 2.31
C PHE A 251 0.70 -4.26 2.83
N ASN A 252 0.61 -3.02 3.32
CA ASN A 252 1.78 -2.28 3.84
C ASN A 252 1.74 -2.04 5.35
N VAL A 253 0.97 -2.85 6.08
CA VAL A 253 0.77 -2.73 7.53
C VAL A 253 2.08 -2.96 8.32
N ASN A 254 3.07 -3.63 7.72
CA ASN A 254 4.31 -4.06 8.39
C ASN A 254 5.60 -3.38 7.90
N ASP A 255 5.51 -2.30 7.13
CA ASP A 255 6.66 -1.43 6.81
C ASP A 255 7.03 -0.58 8.04
N GLU A 256 7.44 -1.24 9.12
CA GLU A 256 8.01 -0.56 10.28
C GLU A 256 9.42 -0.08 9.95
N PHE A 257 9.73 1.14 10.41
CA PHE A 257 11.07 1.69 10.31
C PHE A 257 12.04 0.87 11.17
N VAL A 258 13.05 0.27 10.54
CA VAL A 258 14.09 -0.52 11.20
C VAL A 258 15.46 0.14 10.98
N LEU A 259 16.25 0.20 12.05
CA LEU A 259 17.64 0.63 12.00
C LEU A 259 18.57 -0.57 12.08
N SER A 260 19.58 -0.60 11.21
CA SER A 260 20.72 -1.50 11.38
C SER A 260 21.50 -1.14 12.65
N GLU A 261 22.21 -2.12 13.20
CA GLU A 261 23.10 -1.91 14.35
C GLU A 261 24.21 -0.88 14.03
N GLU A 262 24.68 -0.83 12.78
CA GLU A 262 25.62 0.19 12.33
C GLU A 262 25.01 1.58 12.38
N ASN A 263 23.81 1.77 11.81
CA ASN A 263 23.13 3.06 11.82
C ASN A 263 22.78 3.51 13.25
N ARG A 264 22.40 2.56 14.12
CA ARG A 264 22.17 2.87 15.54
C ARG A 264 23.44 3.41 16.21
N LYS A 265 24.57 2.71 16.05
CA LYS A 265 25.87 3.17 16.59
C LYS A 265 26.32 4.49 15.98
N TYR A 266 26.08 4.69 14.69
CA TYR A 266 26.39 5.96 14.02
C TYR A 266 25.59 7.10 14.65
N ILE A 267 24.27 6.95 14.80
CA ILE A 267 23.39 7.96 15.42
C ILE A 267 23.82 8.24 16.87
N GLU A 268 24.15 7.22 17.65
CA GLU A 268 24.69 7.39 19.01
C GLU A 268 26.01 8.17 19.01
N SER A 269 26.89 7.92 18.03
CA SER A 269 28.18 8.60 17.91
C SER A 269 28.09 10.09 17.54
N LEU A 270 26.98 10.52 16.93
CA LEU A 270 26.75 11.92 16.57
C LEU A 270 26.61 12.83 17.79
N GLY A 271 26.21 12.28 18.95
CA GLY A 271 25.87 13.07 20.12
C GLY A 271 24.67 13.99 19.85
N THR A 272 24.73 15.23 20.33
CA THR A 272 23.66 16.22 20.11
C THR A 272 23.96 17.05 18.86
N ILE A 273 23.17 16.84 17.80
CA ILE A 273 23.29 17.61 16.56
C ILE A 273 22.55 18.95 16.64
N LYS A 274 22.94 19.90 15.80
CA LYS A 274 22.35 21.24 15.71
C LYS A 274 21.37 21.31 14.57
N VAL A 275 20.10 21.56 14.91
CA VAL A 275 19.00 21.65 13.96
C VAL A 275 18.56 23.10 13.79
N LEU A 276 18.62 23.62 12.58
CA LEU A 276 18.19 24.98 12.27
C LEU A 276 16.70 25.04 11.98
N LEU A 277 16.01 25.99 12.62
CA LEU A 277 14.64 26.36 12.33
C LEU A 277 14.58 27.86 12.02
N MET A 278 14.13 28.20 10.80
CA MET A 278 13.84 29.57 10.43
C MET A 278 12.39 29.91 10.76
N ASP A 279 12.20 30.88 11.65
CA ASP A 279 10.88 31.29 12.12
C ASP A 279 10.06 31.99 11.03
N GLY A 280 8.73 31.92 11.13
CA GLY A 280 7.80 32.68 10.28
C GLY A 280 7.01 31.88 9.24
N ASN A 281 7.11 30.54 9.20
CA ASN A 281 6.42 29.70 8.20
C ASN A 281 5.38 28.76 8.84
N ALA A 282 4.44 29.31 9.62
CA ALA A 282 3.35 28.54 10.17
C ALA A 282 2.38 28.05 9.07
N PRO A 283 1.86 26.80 9.13
CA PRO A 283 1.99 25.83 10.21
C PRO A 283 3.19 24.86 10.07
N ILE A 284 4.05 25.03 9.06
CA ILE A 284 5.17 24.12 8.78
C ILE A 284 6.24 24.20 9.87
N GLN A 285 6.73 25.41 10.17
CA GLN A 285 7.66 25.66 11.26
C GLN A 285 7.56 27.11 11.74
N TYR A 286 7.56 27.31 13.06
CA TYR A 286 7.49 28.63 13.67
C TYR A 286 7.93 28.58 15.13
N TYR A 287 8.21 29.74 15.70
CA TYR A 287 8.56 29.90 17.11
C TYR A 287 7.47 30.63 17.88
N ASP A 288 6.95 30.00 18.93
CA ASP A 288 6.06 30.61 19.92
C ASP A 288 6.43 30.09 21.30
N LYS A 289 7.35 30.81 21.98
CA LYS A 289 8.03 30.45 23.24
C LYS A 289 8.86 29.15 23.18
N LYS A 290 8.62 28.32 22.16
CA LYS A 290 9.32 27.11 21.77
C LYS A 290 9.11 26.90 20.27
N ALA A 291 10.00 26.13 19.64
CA ALA A 291 9.83 25.67 18.27
C ALA A 291 8.55 24.80 18.15
N LYS A 292 7.77 25.04 17.08
CA LYS A 292 6.50 24.39 16.77
C LYS A 292 6.36 24.20 15.26
N GLY A 293 5.36 23.41 14.88
CA GLY A 293 4.98 23.16 13.49
C GLY A 293 5.16 21.71 13.08
N ILE A 294 4.67 21.38 11.88
CA ILE A 294 4.71 20.03 11.31
C ILE A 294 6.14 19.50 11.25
N ALA A 295 7.11 20.33 10.84
CA ALA A 295 8.51 19.94 10.74
C ALA A 295 9.12 19.57 12.12
N VAL A 296 8.70 20.26 13.18
CA VAL A 296 9.14 19.96 14.55
C VAL A 296 8.51 18.64 15.04
N SER A 297 7.22 18.43 14.76
CA SER A 297 6.56 17.14 15.07
C SER A 297 7.19 15.96 14.32
N TYR A 298 7.61 16.17 13.08
CA TYR A 298 8.34 15.16 12.30
C TYR A 298 9.71 14.85 12.92
N LEU A 299 10.47 15.89 13.31
CA LEU A 299 11.75 15.72 14.00
C LEU A 299 11.62 14.96 15.34
N GLU A 300 10.56 15.24 16.11
CA GLU A 300 10.29 14.49 17.35
C GLU A 300 10.03 13.01 17.07
N LYS A 301 9.30 12.67 16.00
CA LYS A 301 9.11 11.27 15.58
C LYS A 301 10.42 10.60 15.17
N ILE A 302 11.31 11.32 14.47
CA ILE A 302 12.65 10.81 14.15
C ILE A 302 13.39 10.49 15.43
N LYS A 303 13.41 11.40 16.41
CA LYS A 303 14.05 11.15 17.70
C LYS A 303 13.46 9.96 18.44
N GLU A 304 12.14 9.84 18.49
CA GLU A 304 11.46 8.70 19.11
C GLU A 304 11.88 7.36 18.47
N LYS A 305 11.96 7.33 17.13
CA LYS A 305 12.28 6.11 16.37
C LYS A 305 13.77 5.78 16.32
N THR A 306 14.64 6.77 16.43
CA THR A 306 16.09 6.60 16.18
C THR A 306 16.97 6.81 17.40
N GLY A 307 16.46 7.46 18.45
CA GLY A 307 17.28 7.93 19.57
C GLY A 307 18.12 9.18 19.28
N LEU A 308 17.99 9.79 18.09
CA LEU A 308 18.73 10.99 17.70
C LEU A 308 18.57 12.12 18.73
N GLN A 309 19.69 12.64 19.21
CA GLN A 309 19.72 13.80 20.10
C GLN A 309 19.97 15.07 19.30
N TYR A 310 19.22 16.12 19.59
CA TYR A 310 19.36 17.39 18.87
C TYR A 310 19.07 18.60 19.76
N GLU A 311 19.62 19.75 19.36
CA GLU A 311 19.24 21.07 19.84
C GLU A 311 18.71 21.93 18.69
N ILE A 312 17.59 22.64 18.90
CA ILE A 312 17.02 23.52 17.88
C ILE A 312 17.59 24.92 18.04
N ILE A 313 18.23 25.43 16.98
CA ILE A 313 18.69 26.81 16.84
C ILE A 313 17.64 27.55 16.02
N VAL A 314 17.02 28.55 16.63
CA VAL A 314 15.97 29.37 16.01
C VAL A 314 16.58 30.64 15.46
N THR A 315 16.31 30.96 14.20
CA THR A 315 16.69 32.22 13.57
C THR A 315 15.47 32.98 13.08
N HIS A 316 15.49 34.30 13.23
CA HIS A 316 14.42 35.19 12.74
C HIS A 316 14.82 35.98 11.48
N GLU A 317 16.11 36.02 11.16
CA GLU A 317 16.63 36.72 9.99
C GLU A 317 17.32 35.75 9.01
N GLU A 318 17.00 35.90 7.73
CA GLU A 318 17.58 35.09 6.65
C GLU A 318 19.11 35.21 6.59
N LYS A 319 19.67 36.39 6.87
CA LYS A 319 21.13 36.60 6.87
C LYS A 319 21.85 35.75 7.93
N GLU A 320 21.25 35.63 9.11
CA GLU A 320 21.77 34.81 10.20
C GLU A 320 21.70 33.32 9.83
N CYS A 321 20.53 32.88 9.34
CA CYS A 321 20.31 31.54 8.81
C CYS A 321 21.38 31.15 7.78
N MET A 322 21.57 31.98 6.75
CA MET A 322 22.57 31.76 5.70
C MET A 322 24.01 31.74 6.25
N SER A 323 24.32 32.58 7.24
CA SER A 323 25.63 32.59 7.89
C SER A 323 25.90 31.28 8.63
N LEU A 324 24.92 30.76 9.38
CA LEU A 324 25.05 29.50 10.12
C LEU A 324 25.26 28.31 9.18
N ILE A 325 24.54 28.26 8.06
CA ILE A 325 24.69 27.20 7.06
C ILE A 325 26.06 27.29 6.39
N LYS A 326 26.44 28.46 5.85
CA LYS A 326 27.74 28.65 5.15
C LYS A 326 28.94 28.36 6.04
N ASN A 327 28.85 28.68 7.32
CA ASN A 327 29.92 28.44 8.30
C ASN A 327 29.90 27.01 8.89
N ARG A 328 29.03 26.11 8.39
CA ARG A 328 28.89 24.72 8.85
C ARG A 328 28.70 24.63 10.37
N LYS A 329 27.82 25.48 10.91
CA LYS A 329 27.46 25.51 12.34
C LYS A 329 26.18 24.74 12.67
N ILE A 330 25.58 24.11 11.66
CA ILE A 330 24.31 23.39 11.67
C ILE A 330 24.53 22.05 10.98
N ASP A 331 23.88 21.01 11.47
CA ASP A 331 23.93 19.66 10.92
C ASP A 331 22.67 19.33 10.10
N LEU A 332 21.51 19.89 10.47
CA LEU A 332 20.23 19.66 9.80
C LEU A 332 19.40 20.94 9.72
N ILE A 333 18.66 21.13 8.62
CA ILE A 333 17.77 22.29 8.42
C ILE A 333 16.34 21.78 8.28
N LEU A 334 15.40 22.36 9.04
CA LEU A 334 13.99 22.03 8.95
C LEU A 334 13.27 22.85 7.88
N GLY A 335 12.29 22.21 7.24
CA GLY A 335 11.25 22.88 6.45
C GLY A 335 11.75 23.59 5.21
N VAL A 336 12.80 23.07 4.56
CA VAL A 336 13.34 23.60 3.32
C VAL A 336 12.44 23.19 2.14
N PRO A 337 11.89 24.14 1.36
CA PRO A 337 11.13 23.82 0.16
C PRO A 337 12.01 23.11 -0.88
N SER A 338 11.52 22.03 -1.47
CA SER A 338 12.24 21.18 -2.43
C SER A 338 12.69 21.91 -3.70
N ASN A 339 12.11 23.08 -3.98
CA ASN A 339 12.38 23.92 -5.15
C ASN A 339 13.18 25.19 -4.78
N SER A 340 13.82 25.24 -3.62
CA SER A 340 14.57 26.40 -3.19
C SER A 340 15.95 26.46 -3.84
N ASP A 341 16.32 27.63 -4.38
CA ASP A 341 17.64 27.90 -4.96
C ASP A 341 18.78 27.63 -3.95
N ILE A 342 18.46 27.72 -2.64
CA ILE A 342 19.39 27.45 -1.54
C ILE A 342 19.98 26.04 -1.58
N ILE A 343 19.26 25.07 -2.14
CA ILE A 343 19.69 23.66 -2.23
C ILE A 343 20.93 23.57 -3.11
N THR A 344 20.91 24.24 -4.27
CA THR A 344 22.03 24.22 -5.22
C THR A 344 23.15 25.17 -4.78
N GLU A 345 22.80 26.33 -4.22
CA GLU A 345 23.81 27.30 -3.77
C GLU A 345 24.65 26.80 -2.59
N LEU A 346 24.06 25.98 -1.71
CA LEU A 346 24.71 25.52 -0.48
C LEU A 346 25.04 24.02 -0.48
N ASP A 347 24.84 23.33 -1.60
CA ASP A 347 25.15 21.90 -1.79
C ASP A 347 24.49 21.03 -0.69
N LEU A 348 23.19 21.27 -0.45
CA LEU A 348 22.43 20.59 0.60
C LEU A 348 21.94 19.22 0.12
N ASN A 349 22.12 18.20 0.95
CA ASN A 349 21.47 16.90 0.77
C ASN A 349 20.06 16.94 1.35
N MET A 350 19.07 16.70 0.50
CA MET A 350 17.66 16.71 0.90
C MET A 350 17.22 15.33 1.40
N SER A 351 16.40 15.32 2.45
CA SER A 351 15.61 14.13 2.80
C SER A 351 14.50 13.90 1.76
N LEU A 352 13.76 12.81 1.92
CA LEU A 352 12.45 12.70 1.28
C LEU A 352 11.52 13.83 1.78
N PRO A 353 10.61 14.34 0.93
CA PRO A 353 9.59 15.31 1.33
C PRO A 353 8.66 14.73 2.41
N TYR A 354 8.19 15.58 3.33
CA TYR A 354 7.29 15.22 4.42
C TYR A 354 6.17 16.24 4.63
#